data_AF-A0A8T0UL14-F1
#
_entry.id   AF-A0A8T0UL14-F1
#
_cell.length_a   1.000
_cell.length_b   1.000
_cell.length_c   1.000
_cell.angle_alpha   90.00
_cell.angle_beta   90.00
_cell.angle_gamma   90.00
#
_symmetry.space_group_name_H-M   'P 1'
#
loop_
_entity.id
_entity.type
_entity.pdbx_description
1 polymer ?
#
loop_
_entity_poly.entity_id
_entity_poly.type
_entity_poly.pdbx_seq_one_letter_code
_entity_poly.pdbx_strand_id
1 'polypeptide(L)'
;MAMAAAAAASSSYLSNASAILLYAALFLAGAHAEPDPTQVATTSQVPSILPVCKTVGGGSTFFDVQFCLEALGSDGRSANAGANYGACSVIAADLLTANATSTADKIDGLLRERAGKDDDEATTTTRCLRACRALYGGVVRGQPGCAAAVRGRRSGEATRCLERAASAAEECEEGFRKSKVASPVTMENDDAFKLAKLAVALLSWAH
;
A
#
# COMPACT_ATOMS: atom_id res chain seq x y z
N MET A 1 65.57 17.81 24.63
CA MET A 1 65.17 17.85 26.05
C MET A 1 64.39 19.14 26.28
N ALA A 2 63.30 19.10 27.06
CA ALA A 2 62.27 20.13 27.32
C ALA A 2 61.19 20.24 26.22
N MET A 3 59.98 19.67 26.41
CA MET A 3 58.79 20.16 27.17
C MET A 3 58.24 21.49 26.61
N ALA A 4 57.13 21.47 25.87
CA ALA A 4 55.73 21.42 26.32
C ALA A 4 55.24 22.75 26.91
N ALA A 5 54.21 23.34 26.30
CA ALA A 5 53.06 23.96 26.99
C ALA A 5 52.05 24.54 25.98
N ALA A 6 50.78 24.25 26.23
CA ALA A 6 49.60 24.77 25.56
C ALA A 6 49.09 26.06 26.25
N ALA A 7 48.29 26.86 25.54
CA ALA A 7 47.16 27.59 26.12
C ALA A 7 46.22 28.13 25.02
N ALA A 8 44.91 28.02 25.28
CA ALA A 8 43.80 28.39 24.42
C ALA A 8 43.30 29.83 24.69
N ALA A 9 42.54 30.42 23.75
CA ALA A 9 41.61 31.51 24.03
C ALA A 9 40.48 31.58 22.98
N SER A 10 39.29 31.96 23.45
CA SER A 10 37.97 31.79 22.81
C SER A 10 37.39 33.07 22.16
N SER A 11 36.34 32.85 21.35
CA SER A 11 35.48 33.72 20.51
C SER A 11 35.03 35.10 21.00
N SER A 12 34.67 35.97 20.04
CA SER A 12 33.35 36.68 20.01
C SER A 12 33.05 37.37 18.65
N TYR A 13 31.76 37.38 18.29
CA TYR A 13 31.14 38.01 17.11
C TYR A 13 30.80 39.50 17.37
N LEU A 14 30.70 40.34 16.32
CA LEU A 14 29.65 41.38 16.10
C LEU A 14 29.88 42.30 14.85
N SER A 15 28.79 42.49 14.08
CA SER A 15 28.22 43.74 13.49
C SER A 15 28.66 44.41 12.15
N ASN A 16 27.70 44.41 11.20
CA ASN A 16 27.08 45.47 10.35
C ASN A 16 27.84 46.62 9.62
N ALA A 17 27.57 46.76 8.30
CA ALA A 17 27.21 47.98 7.52
C ALA A 17 26.94 47.54 6.03
N SER A 18 26.00 48.03 5.19
CA SER A 18 25.63 49.40 4.77
C SER A 18 24.31 49.35 3.97
N ALA A 19 23.32 50.19 4.28
CA ALA A 19 22.86 51.37 3.53
C ALA A 19 22.18 51.15 2.14
N ILE A 20 20.89 51.50 2.03
CA ILE A 20 20.28 52.39 1.01
C ILE A 20 18.91 52.85 1.54
N LEU A 21 18.67 54.15 1.41
CA LEU A 21 17.66 54.97 2.07
C LEU A 21 16.33 55.07 1.28
N LEU A 22 15.23 55.06 2.03
CA LEU A 22 14.07 55.98 2.00
C LEU A 22 13.40 56.34 0.66
N TYR A 23 12.16 55.87 0.51
CA TYR A 23 11.04 56.74 0.13
C TYR A 23 9.85 56.45 1.05
N ALA A 24 9.39 57.48 1.75
CA ALA A 24 8.18 57.46 2.58
C ALA A 24 7.21 58.52 2.05
N ALA A 25 5.95 58.16 1.87
CA ALA A 25 4.79 58.99 2.21
C ALA A 25 3.49 58.19 2.02
N LEU A 26 2.58 58.37 2.98
CA LEU A 26 1.29 57.72 3.16
C LEU A 26 0.18 58.30 2.27
N PHE A 27 -0.79 57.47 1.87
CA PHE A 27 -2.20 57.86 1.78
C PHE A 27 -3.10 56.68 2.21
N LEU A 28 -3.96 56.93 3.20
CA LEU A 28 -5.02 56.02 3.66
C LEU A 28 -6.20 56.04 2.67
N ALA A 29 -6.73 54.86 2.32
CA ALA A 29 -8.12 54.67 1.93
C ALA A 29 -8.51 53.20 2.17
N GLY A 30 -9.58 52.96 2.91
CA GLY A 30 -9.96 51.65 3.42
C GLY A 30 -10.53 50.69 2.36
N ALA A 31 -10.35 49.41 2.64
CA ALA A 31 -11.31 48.37 2.35
C ALA A 31 -11.17 47.31 3.45
N HIS A 32 -12.26 47.08 4.18
CA HIS A 32 -12.40 45.92 5.03
C HIS A 32 -12.36 44.68 4.13
N ALA A 33 -11.26 43.95 4.15
CA ALA A 33 -11.25 42.55 3.73
C ALA A 33 -11.20 41.73 5.02
N GLU A 34 -12.35 41.14 5.37
CA GLU A 34 -12.42 40.12 6.40
C GLU A 34 -11.37 39.03 6.12
N PRO A 35 -10.70 38.48 7.15
CA PRO A 35 -9.98 37.24 6.97
C PRO A 35 -11.02 36.16 6.68
N ASP A 36 -11.15 35.80 5.40
CA ASP A 36 -11.82 34.57 4.97
C ASP A 36 -11.23 33.43 5.81
N PRO A 37 -12.02 32.76 6.68
CA PRO A 37 -11.52 31.64 7.43
C PRO A 37 -11.28 30.55 6.41
N THR A 38 -10.03 30.45 5.95
CA THR A 38 -9.51 29.29 5.25
C THR A 38 -9.92 28.11 6.08
N GLN A 39 -10.95 27.42 5.62
CA GLN A 39 -11.48 26.23 6.25
C GLN A 39 -10.35 25.21 6.23
N VAL A 40 -9.61 25.12 7.33
CA VAL A 40 -9.03 23.85 7.74
C VAL A 40 -10.20 23.01 8.21
N ALA A 41 -11.01 22.57 7.25
CA ALA A 41 -11.97 21.51 7.43
C ALA A 41 -11.15 20.21 7.52
N THR A 42 -10.54 19.96 8.68
CA THR A 42 -10.53 18.59 9.21
C THR A 42 -11.97 18.26 9.59
N THR A 43 -12.84 18.18 8.59
CA THR A 43 -14.01 17.35 8.74
C THR A 43 -13.45 15.95 8.87
N SER A 44 -13.60 15.38 10.06
CA SER A 44 -13.59 13.93 10.26
C SER A 44 -14.77 13.37 9.44
N GLN A 45 -14.64 13.44 8.11
CA GLN A 45 -15.59 12.85 7.18
C GLN A 45 -15.35 11.36 7.30
N VAL A 46 -16.30 10.69 7.92
CA VAL A 46 -16.38 9.24 7.90
C VAL A 46 -16.22 8.79 6.45
N PRO A 47 -15.22 7.92 6.13
CA PRO A 47 -15.00 7.46 4.78
C PRO A 47 -16.31 6.93 4.18
N SER A 48 -16.63 7.31 2.93
CA SER A 48 -17.89 6.91 2.27
C SER A 48 -18.04 5.39 2.16
N ILE A 49 -16.92 4.66 2.23
CA ILE A 49 -16.82 3.20 2.25
C ILE A 49 -16.99 2.57 3.64
N LEU A 50 -17.06 3.33 4.74
CA LEU A 50 -17.15 2.77 6.09
C LEU A 50 -18.34 1.82 6.26
N PRO A 51 -19.57 2.15 5.81
CA PRO A 51 -20.68 1.23 5.90
C PRO A 51 -20.42 -0.10 5.16
N VAL A 52 -19.81 -0.03 3.98
CA VAL A 52 -19.43 -1.23 3.20
C VAL A 52 -18.42 -2.07 3.97
N CYS A 53 -17.36 -1.45 4.48
CA CYS A 53 -16.31 -2.15 5.22
C CYS A 53 -16.80 -2.74 6.54
N LYS A 54 -17.75 -2.09 7.23
CA LYS A 54 -18.40 -2.68 8.41
C LYS A 54 -19.20 -3.94 8.04
N THR A 55 -19.91 -3.92 6.91
CA THR A 55 -20.68 -5.07 6.44
C THR A 55 -19.78 -6.26 6.12
N VAL A 56 -18.74 -6.06 5.29
CA VAL A 56 -17.91 -7.18 4.81
C VAL A 56 -16.78 -7.56 5.77
N GLY A 57 -16.24 -6.61 6.53
CA GLY A 57 -15.14 -6.83 7.48
C GLY A 57 -15.59 -7.16 8.90
N GLY A 58 -16.78 -6.73 9.32
CA GLY A 58 -17.25 -6.93 10.70
C GLY A 58 -17.54 -8.39 11.09
N GLY A 59 -17.75 -9.27 10.11
CA GLY A 59 -17.98 -10.71 10.32
C GLY A 59 -17.01 -11.61 9.55
N SER A 60 -15.98 -11.05 8.93
CA SER A 60 -14.98 -11.81 8.16
C SER A 60 -13.96 -12.45 9.10
N THR A 61 -13.57 -13.69 8.82
CA THR A 61 -12.46 -14.38 9.49
C THR A 61 -11.11 -14.15 8.80
N PHE A 62 -11.09 -13.42 7.68
CA PHE A 62 -9.91 -13.27 6.82
C PHE A 62 -9.28 -11.88 6.89
N PHE A 63 -10.11 -10.85 7.03
CA PHE A 63 -9.69 -9.45 7.10
C PHE A 63 -10.68 -8.70 7.99
N ASP A 64 -10.23 -7.61 8.61
CA ASP A 64 -11.08 -6.79 9.47
C ASP A 64 -11.57 -5.52 8.74
N VAL A 65 -12.35 -4.72 9.46
CA VAL A 65 -12.86 -3.43 8.97
C VAL A 65 -11.71 -2.48 8.62
N GLN A 66 -10.61 -2.52 9.37
CA GLN A 66 -9.47 -1.63 9.19
C GLN A 66 -8.75 -1.92 7.88
N PHE A 67 -8.42 -3.19 7.61
CA PHE A 67 -7.84 -3.61 6.35
C PHE A 67 -8.71 -3.20 5.15
N CYS A 68 -10.03 -3.38 5.24
CA CYS A 68 -10.94 -2.96 4.18
C CYS A 68 -10.86 -1.44 3.91
N LEU A 69 -10.85 -0.63 4.97
CA LEU A 69 -10.77 0.83 4.87
C LEU A 69 -9.44 1.27 4.27
N GLU A 70 -8.33 0.70 4.73
CA GLU A 70 -6.99 1.02 4.23
C GLU A 70 -6.82 0.59 2.77
N ALA A 71 -7.21 -0.65 2.44
CA ALA A 71 -7.11 -1.19 1.09
C ALA A 71 -7.93 -0.35 0.11
N LEU A 72 -9.24 -0.20 0.33
CA LEU A 72 -10.09 0.57 -0.58
C LEU A 72 -9.74 2.06 -0.57
N GLY A 73 -9.40 2.63 0.60
CA GLY A 73 -9.01 4.03 0.75
C GLY A 73 -7.70 4.40 0.07
N SER A 74 -6.83 3.42 -0.22
CA SER A 74 -5.62 3.63 -1.02
C SER A 74 -5.89 3.97 -2.50
N ASP A 75 -7.12 3.73 -2.97
CA ASP A 75 -7.53 4.02 -4.34
C ASP A 75 -8.56 5.15 -4.37
N GLY A 76 -8.24 6.24 -5.10
CA GLY A 76 -9.11 7.41 -5.20
C GLY A 76 -10.49 7.15 -5.81
N ARG A 77 -10.69 6.02 -6.51
CA ARG A 77 -12.00 5.60 -7.03
C ARG A 77 -12.98 5.27 -5.90
N SER A 78 -12.49 4.91 -4.72
CA SER A 78 -13.30 4.57 -3.55
C SER A 78 -14.12 5.76 -3.02
N ALA A 79 -13.62 7.00 -3.20
CA ALA A 79 -14.33 8.21 -2.79
C ALA A 79 -15.74 8.29 -3.41
N ASN A 80 -15.87 7.85 -4.67
CA ASN A 80 -17.12 7.85 -5.43
C ASN A 80 -17.87 6.52 -5.38
N ALA A 81 -17.28 5.46 -4.80
CA ALA A 81 -17.91 4.15 -4.75
C ALA A 81 -19.08 4.12 -3.74
N GLY A 82 -18.95 4.83 -2.61
CA GLY A 82 -19.98 4.87 -1.57
C GLY A 82 -20.42 3.47 -1.14
N ALA A 83 -21.73 3.20 -1.21
CA ALA A 83 -22.33 1.89 -0.90
C ALA A 83 -22.35 0.90 -2.09
N ASN A 84 -21.65 1.18 -3.20
CA ASN A 84 -21.62 0.32 -4.37
C ASN A 84 -20.61 -0.83 -4.19
N TYR A 85 -21.08 -1.94 -3.61
CA TYR A 85 -20.28 -3.15 -3.40
C TYR A 85 -19.62 -3.68 -4.68
N GLY A 86 -20.28 -3.58 -5.83
CA GLY A 86 -19.71 -3.99 -7.12
C GLY A 86 -18.51 -3.14 -7.52
N ALA A 87 -18.61 -1.81 -7.37
CA ALA A 87 -17.49 -0.90 -7.63
C ALA A 87 -16.33 -1.16 -6.65
N CYS A 88 -16.62 -1.34 -5.36
CA CYS A 88 -15.61 -1.70 -4.37
C CYS A 88 -14.93 -3.04 -4.69
N SER A 89 -15.68 -4.04 -5.16
CA SER A 89 -15.13 -5.34 -5.56
C SER A 89 -14.16 -5.22 -6.75
N VAL A 90 -14.49 -4.37 -7.73
CA VAL A 90 -13.58 -4.05 -8.84
C VAL A 90 -12.31 -3.38 -8.33
N ILE A 91 -12.42 -2.41 -7.42
CA ILE A 91 -11.25 -1.75 -6.82
C ILE A 91 -10.37 -2.76 -6.09
N ALA A 92 -10.94 -3.63 -5.23
CA ALA A 92 -10.20 -4.66 -4.52
C ALA A 92 -9.51 -5.66 -5.47
N ALA A 93 -10.16 -6.06 -6.57
CA ALA A 93 -9.56 -6.93 -7.58
C ALA A 93 -8.41 -6.25 -8.36
N ASP A 94 -8.53 -4.95 -8.63
CA ASP A 94 -7.46 -4.16 -9.26
C ASP A 94 -6.28 -3.96 -8.29
N LEU A 95 -6.53 -3.77 -6.99
CA LEU A 95 -5.49 -3.73 -5.96
C LEU A 95 -4.77 -5.08 -5.83
N LEU A 96 -5.50 -6.20 -5.85
CA LEU A 96 -4.92 -7.54 -5.93
C LEU A 96 -4.03 -7.69 -7.16
N THR A 97 -4.41 -7.08 -8.28
CA THR A 97 -3.62 -7.08 -9.52
C THR A 97 -2.30 -6.35 -9.38
N ALA A 98 -2.35 -5.15 -8.81
CA ALA A 98 -1.16 -4.37 -8.55
C ALA A 98 -0.23 -5.08 -7.55
N ASN A 99 -0.78 -5.60 -6.45
CA ASN A 99 -0.02 -6.37 -5.47
C ASN A 99 0.63 -7.60 -6.12
N ALA A 100 -0.14 -8.45 -6.81
CA ALA A 100 0.39 -9.68 -7.42
C ALA A 100 1.49 -9.41 -8.46
N THR A 101 1.36 -8.34 -9.24
CA THR A 101 2.38 -7.92 -10.20
C THR A 101 3.64 -7.45 -9.48
N SER A 102 3.51 -6.56 -8.50
CA SER A 102 4.63 -6.06 -7.70
C SER A 102 5.36 -7.19 -6.96
N THR A 103 4.61 -8.16 -6.42
CA THR A 103 5.19 -9.33 -5.74
C THR A 103 5.95 -10.22 -6.70
N ALA A 104 5.43 -10.44 -7.92
CA ALA A 104 6.15 -11.17 -8.95
C ALA A 104 7.49 -10.50 -9.30
N ASP A 105 7.48 -9.17 -9.45
CA ASP A 105 8.70 -8.39 -9.71
C ASP A 105 9.68 -8.44 -8.53
N LYS A 106 9.18 -8.34 -7.29
CA LYS A 106 9.98 -8.48 -6.06
C LYS A 106 10.63 -9.87 -5.97
N ILE A 107 9.90 -10.93 -6.26
CA ILE A 107 10.42 -12.30 -6.32
C ILE A 107 11.53 -12.41 -7.37
N ASP A 108 11.35 -11.83 -8.54
CA ASP A 108 12.36 -11.82 -9.60
C ASP A 108 13.62 -11.06 -9.18
N GLY A 109 13.49 -9.95 -8.45
CA GLY A 109 14.60 -9.22 -7.84
C GLY A 109 15.36 -10.08 -6.81
N LEU A 110 14.64 -10.68 -5.87
CA LEU A 110 15.21 -11.55 -4.83
C LEU A 110 15.95 -12.76 -5.41
N LEU A 111 15.46 -13.33 -6.52
CA LEU A 111 16.12 -14.42 -7.22
C LEU A 111 17.45 -13.97 -7.86
N ARG A 112 17.52 -12.75 -8.38
CA ARG A 112 18.76 -12.19 -8.96
C ARG A 112 19.80 -11.89 -7.88
N GLU A 113 19.38 -11.31 -6.76
CA GLU A 113 20.25 -11.00 -5.61
C GLU A 113 20.85 -12.24 -4.95
N ARG A 114 20.25 -13.42 -5.18
CA ARG A 114 20.70 -14.70 -4.63
C ARG A 114 21.48 -15.55 -5.63
N ALA A 115 21.69 -15.08 -6.86
CA ALA A 115 22.51 -15.78 -7.83
C ALA A 115 23.96 -15.93 -7.30
N GLY A 116 24.46 -17.17 -7.23
CA GLY A 116 25.81 -17.49 -6.76
C GLY A 116 25.98 -17.53 -5.23
N LYS A 117 24.89 -17.53 -4.46
CA LYS A 117 24.90 -17.82 -3.02
C LYS A 117 24.59 -19.30 -2.81
N ASP A 118 25.54 -20.03 -2.22
CA ASP A 118 25.50 -21.50 -2.15
C ASP A 118 25.42 -22.04 -0.72
N ASP A 119 25.02 -21.23 0.27
CA ASP A 119 24.66 -21.74 1.59
C ASP A 119 23.28 -22.42 1.59
N ASP A 120 23.07 -23.32 2.56
CA ASP A 120 21.86 -24.16 2.65
C ASP A 120 20.57 -23.34 2.77
N GLU A 121 20.63 -22.22 3.50
CA GLU A 121 19.49 -21.33 3.70
C GLU A 121 19.18 -20.55 2.41
N ALA A 122 20.20 -20.02 1.74
CA ALA A 122 20.05 -19.35 0.45
C ALA A 122 19.52 -20.28 -0.64
N THR A 123 19.97 -21.53 -0.66
CA THR A 123 19.49 -22.57 -1.58
C THR A 123 18.01 -22.88 -1.32
N THR A 124 17.65 -23.07 -0.06
CA THR A 124 16.26 -23.34 0.36
C THR A 124 15.34 -22.16 0.02
N THR A 125 15.77 -20.95 0.35
CA THR A 125 15.04 -19.71 0.05
C THR A 125 14.84 -19.54 -1.47
N THR A 126 15.87 -19.81 -2.27
CA THR A 126 15.80 -19.75 -3.74
C THR A 126 14.79 -20.75 -4.30
N ARG A 127 14.72 -21.96 -3.75
CA ARG A 127 13.72 -22.97 -4.13
C ARG A 127 12.29 -22.48 -3.83
N CYS A 128 12.06 -21.93 -2.63
CA CYS A 128 10.75 -21.37 -2.26
C CYS A 128 10.36 -20.19 -3.16
N LEU A 129 11.28 -19.26 -3.42
CA LEU A 129 11.04 -18.14 -4.33
C LEU A 129 10.67 -18.58 -5.74
N ARG A 130 11.32 -19.62 -6.29
CA ARG A 130 10.95 -20.17 -7.61
C ARG A 130 9.54 -20.76 -7.64
N ALA A 131 9.11 -21.42 -6.56
CA ALA A 131 7.74 -21.91 -6.43
C ALA A 131 6.74 -20.74 -6.38
N CYS A 132 7.00 -19.73 -5.56
CA CYS A 132 6.19 -18.52 -5.49
C CYS A 132 6.11 -17.78 -6.82
N ARG A 133 7.23 -17.69 -7.56
CA ARG A 133 7.27 -17.11 -8.91
C ARG A 133 6.26 -17.78 -9.85
N ALA A 134 6.18 -19.11 -9.82
CA ALA A 134 5.24 -19.85 -10.65
C ALA A 134 3.77 -19.56 -10.27
N LEU A 135 3.49 -19.51 -8.96
CA LEU A 135 2.18 -19.19 -8.40
C LEU A 135 1.72 -17.78 -8.79
N TYR A 136 2.52 -16.76 -8.47
CA TYR A 136 2.23 -15.37 -8.82
C TYR A 136 2.19 -15.13 -10.33
N GLY A 137 3.06 -15.78 -11.10
CA GLY A 137 2.98 -15.76 -12.57
C GLY A 137 1.65 -16.33 -13.09
N GLY A 138 1.08 -17.34 -12.42
CA GLY A 138 -0.25 -17.87 -12.70
C GLY A 138 -1.37 -16.86 -12.41
N VAL A 139 -1.31 -16.19 -11.25
CA VAL A 139 -2.26 -15.13 -10.86
C VAL A 139 -2.24 -14.00 -11.89
N VAL A 140 -1.07 -13.45 -12.19
CA VAL A 140 -0.90 -12.32 -13.13
C VAL A 140 -1.44 -12.67 -14.52
N ARG A 141 -1.14 -13.88 -15.04
CA ARG A 141 -1.67 -14.32 -16.36
C ARG A 141 -3.20 -14.49 -16.36
N GLY A 142 -3.78 -14.91 -15.24
CA GLY A 142 -5.23 -15.13 -15.13
C GLY A 142 -6.05 -13.86 -14.95
N GLN A 143 -5.42 -12.76 -14.53
CA GLN A 143 -6.14 -11.60 -14.06
C GLN A 143 -6.98 -10.81 -15.07
N PRO A 144 -6.60 -10.69 -16.36
CA PRO A 144 -7.49 -10.06 -17.34
C PRO A 144 -8.87 -10.72 -17.37
N GLY A 145 -8.92 -12.07 -17.33
CA GLY A 145 -10.17 -12.82 -17.25
C GLY A 145 -10.89 -12.66 -15.91
N CYS A 146 -10.13 -12.65 -14.81
CA CYS A 146 -10.63 -12.40 -13.46
C CYS A 146 -11.35 -11.05 -13.36
N ALA A 147 -10.68 -9.99 -13.79
CA ALA A 147 -11.18 -8.63 -13.70
C ALA A 147 -12.40 -8.44 -14.62
N ALA A 148 -12.41 -9.08 -15.80
CA ALA A 148 -13.60 -9.13 -16.65
C ALA A 148 -14.77 -9.86 -15.98
N ALA A 149 -14.53 -10.96 -15.25
CA ALA A 149 -15.56 -11.66 -14.48
C ALA A 149 -16.14 -10.80 -13.35
N VAL A 150 -15.28 -10.09 -12.60
CA VAL A 150 -15.70 -9.18 -11.53
C VAL A 150 -16.53 -8.02 -12.10
N ARG A 151 -16.04 -7.33 -13.14
CA ARG A 151 -16.75 -6.22 -13.79
C ARG A 151 -18.08 -6.64 -14.40
N GLY A 152 -18.11 -7.84 -15.01
CA GLY A 152 -19.32 -8.43 -15.57
C GLY A 152 -20.26 -9.08 -14.55
N ARG A 153 -19.97 -8.98 -13.24
CA ARG A 153 -20.72 -9.62 -12.14
C ARG A 153 -21.00 -11.10 -12.38
N ARG A 154 -20.06 -11.80 -13.03
CA ARG A 154 -20.14 -13.25 -13.26
C ARG A 154 -19.71 -13.97 -11.99
N SER A 155 -20.53 -13.86 -10.92
CA SER A 155 -20.11 -14.14 -9.53
C SER A 155 -19.44 -15.50 -9.36
N GLY A 156 -19.95 -16.56 -9.97
CA GLY A 156 -19.31 -17.89 -9.90
C GLY A 156 -17.91 -17.94 -10.52
N GLU A 157 -17.68 -17.27 -11.65
CA GLU A 157 -16.37 -17.22 -12.32
C GLU A 157 -15.41 -16.30 -11.57
N ALA A 158 -15.89 -15.13 -11.15
CA ALA A 158 -15.13 -14.16 -10.38
C ALA A 158 -14.69 -14.74 -9.03
N THR A 159 -15.60 -15.34 -8.24
CA THR A 159 -15.26 -15.99 -6.97
C THR A 159 -14.23 -17.09 -7.17
N ARG A 160 -14.42 -18.00 -8.13
CA ARG A 160 -13.43 -19.06 -8.40
C ARG A 160 -12.06 -18.49 -8.75
N CYS A 161 -12.01 -17.41 -9.52
CA CYS A 161 -10.77 -16.80 -9.90
C CYS A 161 -10.06 -16.11 -8.71
N LEU A 162 -10.79 -15.33 -7.92
CA LEU A 162 -10.26 -14.65 -6.74
C LEU A 162 -9.79 -15.66 -5.68
N GLU A 163 -10.55 -16.72 -5.44
CA GLU A 163 -10.16 -17.80 -4.52
C GLU A 163 -8.88 -18.51 -4.97
N ARG A 164 -8.68 -18.72 -6.26
CA ARG A 164 -7.40 -19.25 -6.78
C ARG A 164 -6.23 -18.32 -6.50
N ALA A 165 -6.43 -17.01 -6.59
CA ALA A 165 -5.39 -16.03 -6.26
C ALA A 165 -5.07 -16.04 -4.76
N ALA A 166 -6.10 -16.14 -3.90
CA ALA A 166 -5.94 -16.30 -2.47
C ALA A 166 -5.12 -17.57 -2.13
N SER A 167 -5.50 -18.71 -2.71
CA SER A 167 -4.77 -19.98 -2.50
C SER A 167 -3.33 -19.91 -3.00
N ALA A 168 -3.06 -19.24 -4.12
CA ALA A 168 -1.70 -19.07 -4.61
C ALA A 168 -0.80 -18.29 -3.63
N ALA A 169 -1.34 -17.27 -2.96
CA ALA A 169 -0.61 -16.51 -1.95
C ALA A 169 -0.36 -17.35 -0.68
N GLU A 170 -1.36 -18.09 -0.20
CA GLU A 170 -1.20 -19.03 0.93
C GLU A 170 -0.20 -20.14 0.62
N GLU A 171 -0.26 -20.74 -0.57
CA GLU A 171 0.66 -21.80 -1.00
C GLU A 171 2.11 -21.30 -1.08
N CYS A 172 2.31 -20.05 -1.49
CA CYS A 172 3.63 -19.43 -1.47
C CYS A 172 4.17 -19.32 -0.03
N GLU A 173 3.39 -18.74 0.88
CA GLU A 173 3.79 -18.58 2.28
C GLU A 173 4.01 -19.93 2.97
N GLU A 174 3.13 -20.88 2.71
CA GLU A 174 3.21 -22.25 3.20
C GLU A 174 4.50 -22.96 2.73
N GLY A 175 4.96 -22.67 1.52
CA GLY A 175 6.22 -23.17 0.98
C GLY A 175 7.44 -22.75 1.81
N PHE A 176 7.48 -21.50 2.27
CA PHE A 176 8.51 -21.01 3.17
C PHE A 176 8.37 -21.63 4.57
N ARG A 177 7.16 -21.65 5.13
CA ARG A 177 6.88 -22.22 6.45
C ARG A 177 7.30 -23.69 6.55
N LYS A 178 6.90 -24.52 5.58
CA LYS A 178 7.30 -25.95 5.51
C LYS A 178 8.81 -26.13 5.38
N SER A 179 9.47 -25.19 4.73
CA SER A 179 10.92 -25.21 4.51
C SER A 179 11.70 -24.57 5.67
N LYS A 180 11.00 -24.10 6.72
CA LYS A 180 11.58 -23.50 7.94
C LYS A 180 12.51 -22.31 7.66
N VAL A 181 12.23 -21.56 6.60
CA VAL A 181 12.94 -20.32 6.24
C VAL A 181 11.95 -19.15 6.30
N ALA A 182 12.44 -17.97 6.68
CA ALA A 182 11.61 -16.77 6.69
C ALA A 182 11.21 -16.40 5.25
N SER A 183 9.93 -16.10 5.04
CA SER A 183 9.44 -15.62 3.75
C SER A 183 9.80 -14.14 3.59
N PRO A 184 10.57 -13.76 2.55
CA PRO A 184 10.87 -12.36 2.26
C PRO A 184 9.66 -11.62 1.66
N VAL A 185 8.53 -12.31 1.46
CA VAL A 185 7.31 -11.80 0.84
C VAL A 185 6.05 -12.07 1.69
N THR A 186 6.20 -12.28 3.00
CA THR A 186 5.07 -12.57 3.92
C THR A 186 3.99 -11.49 3.87
N MET A 187 4.36 -10.21 3.92
CA MET A 187 3.38 -9.11 3.88
C MET A 187 2.64 -9.09 2.55
N GLU A 188 3.35 -9.28 1.45
CA GLU A 188 2.75 -9.33 0.13
C GLU A 188 1.80 -10.52 -0.06
N ASN A 189 2.14 -11.69 0.50
CA ASN A 189 1.28 -12.87 0.50
C ASN A 189 -0.01 -12.62 1.30
N ASP A 190 0.11 -12.05 2.50
CA ASP A 190 -1.03 -11.72 3.36
C ASP A 190 -1.96 -10.69 2.70
N ASP A 191 -1.39 -9.64 2.10
CA ASP A 191 -2.15 -8.63 1.35
C ASP A 191 -2.87 -9.26 0.15
N ALA A 192 -2.19 -10.07 -0.67
CA ALA A 192 -2.82 -10.75 -1.81
C ALA A 192 -4.00 -11.63 -1.37
N PHE A 193 -3.81 -12.40 -0.30
CA PHE A 193 -4.87 -13.23 0.28
C PHE A 193 -6.06 -12.38 0.72
N LYS A 194 -5.82 -11.35 1.54
CA LYS A 194 -6.87 -10.50 2.10
C LYS A 194 -7.58 -9.67 1.03
N LEU A 195 -6.87 -9.15 0.04
CA LEU A 195 -7.47 -8.43 -1.10
C LEU A 195 -8.38 -9.33 -1.92
N ALA A 196 -7.96 -10.57 -2.18
CA ALA A 196 -8.79 -11.56 -2.86
C ALA A 196 -10.07 -11.89 -2.07
N LYS A 197 -9.94 -12.13 -0.76
CA LYS A 197 -11.08 -12.39 0.13
C LYS A 197 -12.01 -11.18 0.26
N LEU A 198 -11.46 -9.98 0.32
CA LEU A 198 -12.22 -8.73 0.32
C LEU A 198 -13.03 -8.59 -0.98
N ALA A 199 -12.42 -8.83 -2.13
CA ALA A 199 -13.10 -8.77 -3.43
C ALA A 199 -14.27 -9.78 -3.51
N VAL A 200 -14.08 -11.01 -3.02
CA VAL A 200 -15.13 -12.06 -2.95
C VAL A 200 -16.27 -11.65 -2.02
N ALA A 201 -15.93 -11.14 -0.82
CA ALA A 201 -16.93 -10.69 0.14
C ALA A 201 -17.78 -9.56 -0.46
N LEU A 202 -17.14 -8.52 -1.02
CA LEU A 202 -17.84 -7.41 -1.69
C LEU A 202 -18.73 -7.89 -2.84
N LEU A 203 -18.25 -8.82 -3.66
CA LEU A 203 -19.02 -9.36 -4.77
C LEU A 203 -20.30 -10.08 -4.33
N SER A 204 -20.27 -10.71 -3.15
CA SER A 204 -21.43 -11.41 -2.57
C SER A 204 -22.56 -10.46 -2.15
N TRP A 205 -22.29 -9.16 -2.04
CA TRP A 205 -23.28 -8.11 -1.74
C TRP A 205 -23.63 -7.25 -2.97
N ALA A 206 -23.05 -7.54 -4.14
CA ALA A 206 -23.18 -6.75 -5.36
C ALA A 206 -24.42 -7.15 -6.20
N HIS A 207 -25.60 -7.19 -5.57
CA HIS A 207 -26.88 -7.42 -6.24
C HIS A 207 -27.44 -6.16 -6.91
#